data_AF-A0A830C3Z6-F1
#
_entry.id   AF-A0A830C3Z6-F1
#
_cell.length_a   1.000
_cell.length_b   1.000
_cell.length_c   1.000
_cell.angle_alpha   90.00
_cell.angle_beta   90.00
_cell.angle_gamma   90.00
#
_symmetry.space_group_name_H-M   'P 1'
#
loop_
_entity.id
_entity.type
_entity.pdbx_description
1 polymer ?
#
loop_
_entity_poly.entity_id
_entity_poly.type
_entity_poly.pdbx_seq_one_letter_code
_entity_poly.pdbx_strand_id
1 'polypeptide(L)' 'MQEFPSTFGFLLSHTTCAPRKNEQNGVHYHFTERGVMEKDIEDGTFLEFAAVHGNLYGTSVEAVDAVSDKGKQIDPDAIF' A
#
# COMPACT_ATOMS: atom_id res chain seq x y z
N MET A 1 10.14 12.12 13.25
CA MET A 1 9.42 11.17 14.13
C MET A 1 8.23 11.91 14.69
N GLN A 2 7.05 11.81 14.08
CA GLN A 2 5.86 12.49 14.58
C GLN A 2 5.12 11.60 15.59
N GLU A 3 4.92 12.16 16.78
CA GLU A 3 4.39 11.52 17.99
C GLU A 3 2.85 11.48 17.98
N PHE A 4 2.22 10.58 17.21
CA PHE A 4 0.78 10.31 17.35
C PHE A 4 0.40 8.84 17.07
N PRO A 5 0.83 7.88 17.93
CA PRO A 5 0.65 6.45 17.67
C PRO A 5 -0.81 5.97 17.66
N SER A 6 -1.76 6.76 18.18
CA SER A 6 -3.19 6.44 18.21
C SER A 6 -4.03 7.15 17.14
N THR A 7 -3.49 8.17 16.47
CA THR A 7 -4.23 8.99 15.50
C THR A 7 -4.10 8.45 14.09
N PHE A 8 -2.90 7.98 13.73
CA PHE A 8 -2.60 7.54 12.38
C PHE A 8 -2.65 6.01 12.25
N GLY A 9 -3.26 5.55 11.15
CA GLY A 9 -3.26 4.15 10.75
C GLY A 9 -2.14 3.87 9.75
N PHE A 10 -1.56 2.68 9.82
CA PHE A 10 -0.59 2.23 8.84
C PHE A 10 -1.34 1.70 7.60
N LEU A 11 -1.10 2.32 6.45
CA LEU A 11 -1.59 1.85 5.17
C LEU A 11 -0.67 0.75 4.65
N LEU A 12 -1.24 -0.36 4.20
CA LEU A 12 -0.47 -1.43 3.56
C LEU A 12 -0.41 -1.16 2.06
N SER A 13 0.78 -0.82 1.56
CA SER A 13 0.99 -0.69 0.12
C SER A 13 0.92 -2.06 -0.58
N HIS A 14 0.64 -2.03 -1.88
CA HIS A 14 0.76 -3.17 -2.76
C HIS A 14 2.16 -3.26 -3.34
N THR A 15 2.63 -4.47 -3.62
CA THR A 15 3.88 -4.68 -4.36
C THR A 15 3.83 -5.92 -5.23
N THR A 16 4.57 -5.87 -6.34
CA THR A 16 4.83 -7.04 -7.20
C THR A 16 6.08 -7.81 -6.82
N CYS A 17 6.78 -7.37 -5.76
CA CYS A 17 7.93 -8.09 -5.24
C CYS A 17 7.48 -9.44 -4.69
N ALA A 18 8.30 -10.49 -4.86
CA ALA A 18 8.04 -11.74 -4.17
C ALA A 18 8.23 -11.54 -2.65
N PRO A 19 7.33 -12.07 -1.80
CA PRO A 19 7.48 -11.95 -0.36
C PRO A 19 8.78 -12.61 0.11
N ARG A 20 9.51 -11.92 0.98
CA ARG A 20 10.68 -12.50 1.68
C ARG A 20 10.19 -13.53 2.70
N LYS A 21 11.10 -14.40 3.17
CA LYS A 21 10.77 -15.52 4.09
C LYS A 21 9.95 -15.14 5.33
N ASN A 22 10.11 -13.91 5.83
CA ASN A 22 9.42 -13.42 7.03
C ASN A 22 8.30 -12.42 6.74
N GLU A 23 8.03 -12.14 5.46
CA GLU A 23 6.96 -11.24 5.05
C GLU A 23 5.67 -12.02 4.84
N GLN A 24 4.55 -11.37 5.14
CA GLN A 24 3.22 -11.95 5.08
C GLN A 24 2.29 -11.00 4.34
N ASN A 25 1.51 -11.56 3.41
CA ASN A 25 0.50 -10.85 2.65
C ASN A 25 -0.58 -10.28 3.57
N GLY A 26 -0.97 -9.02 3.36
CA GLY A 26 -1.94 -8.32 4.20
C GLY A 26 -1.43 -7.95 5.61
N VAL A 27 -0.13 -8.11 5.86
CA VAL A 27 0.53 -7.67 7.11
C VAL A 27 1.68 -6.72 6.82
N HIS A 28 2.49 -7.03 5.80
CA HIS A 28 3.64 -6.21 5.41
C HIS A 28 3.34 -5.43 4.13
N TYR A 29 2.80 -6.13 3.13
CA TYR A 29 2.32 -5.59 1.86
C TYR A 29 1.14 -6.41 1.39
N HIS A 30 0.39 -5.87 0.43
CA HIS A 30 -0.42 -6.66 -0.48
C HIS A 30 0.44 -7.13 -1.66
N PHE A 31 0.91 -8.36 -1.59
CA PHE A 31 1.70 -8.97 -2.66
C PHE A 31 0.76 -9.38 -3.78
N THR A 32 0.99 -8.83 -4.97
CA THR A 32 0.16 -9.08 -6.16
C THR A 32 1.03 -9.39 -7.37
N GLU A 33 0.42 -9.91 -8.42
CA GLU A 33 1.11 -10.12 -9.69
C GLU A 33 1.24 -8.81 -10.47
N ARG A 34 2.32 -8.69 -11.25
CA ARG A 34 2.60 -7.46 -12.01
C ARG A 34 1.48 -7.08 -12.97
N GLY A 35 0.97 -8.04 -13.76
CA GLY A 35 -0.08 -7.75 -14.74
C GLY A 35 -1.41 -7.34 -14.10
N VAL A 36 -1.69 -7.84 -12.89
CA VAL A 36 -2.87 -7.42 -12.12
C VAL A 36 -2.69 -5.96 -11.68
N MET A 37 -1.54 -5.64 -11.07
CA MET A 37 -1.27 -4.28 -10.61
C MET A 37 -1.21 -3.27 -11.75
N GLU A 38 -0.62 -3.62 -12.90
CA GLU A 38 -0.59 -2.75 -14.09
C GLU A 38 -2.00 -2.45 -14.59
N LYS A 39 -2.88 -3.46 -14.65
CA LYS A 39 -4.27 -3.26 -15.00
C LYS A 39 -5.00 -2.37 -14.00
N ASP A 40 -4.83 -2.63 -12.71
CA ASP A 40 -5.46 -1.86 -11.65
C ASP A 40 -5.01 -0.39 -11.65
N ILE A 41 -3.75 -0.13 -12.01
CA ILE A 41 -3.21 1.21 -12.26
C ILE A 41 -3.90 1.87 -13.47
N GLU A 42 -4.05 1.15 -14.59
CA GLU A 42 -4.76 1.64 -15.78
C GLU A 42 -6.24 1.93 -15.49
N ASP A 43 -6.87 1.12 -14.65
CA ASP A 43 -8.26 1.28 -14.20
C ASP A 43 -8.42 2.42 -13.16
N GLY A 44 -7.34 3.09 -12.77
CA GLY A 44 -7.37 4.25 -11.87
C GLY A 44 -7.63 3.91 -10.40
N THR A 45 -7.37 2.67 -9.99
CA THR A 45 -7.61 2.20 -8.61
C THR A 45 -6.45 2.46 -7.66
N PHE A 46 -5.29 2.86 -8.20
CA PHE A 46 -4.12 3.29 -7.45
C PHE A 46 -4.05 4.82 -7.37
N LEU A 47 -3.93 5.34 -6.14
CA LEU A 47 -3.73 6.77 -5.89
C LEU A 47 -2.32 7.19 -6.30
N GLU A 48 -1.34 6.38 -5.92
CA GLU A 48 0.07 6.62 -6.18
C GLU A 48 0.78 5.29 -6.43
N PHE A 49 1.76 5.29 -7.34
CA PHE A 49 2.54 4.10 -7.68
C PHE A 49 3.93 4.48 -8.21
N ALA A 50 4.90 3.57 -8.03
CA ALA A 50 6.26 3.72 -8.50
C ALA A 50 6.87 2.38 -8.91
N ALA A 51 7.76 2.42 -9.90
CA ALA A 51 8.59 1.28 -10.30
C ALA A 51 9.97 1.38 -9.63
N VAL A 52 10.31 0.43 -8.77
CA VAL A 52 11.55 0.42 -8.00
C VAL A 52 12.21 -0.95 -8.14
N HIS A 53 13.47 -0.97 -8.57
CA HIS A 53 14.24 -2.21 -8.79
C HIS A 53 13.51 -3.28 -9.64
N GLY A 54 12.71 -2.86 -10.62
CA GLY A 54 11.94 -3.74 -11.50
C GLY A 54 10.60 -4.24 -10.93
N ASN A 55 10.27 -3.91 -9.68
CA ASN A 55 8.97 -4.19 -9.07
C ASN A 55 8.09 -2.94 -9.03
N LEU A 56 6.78 -3.12 -9.02
CA LEU A 56 5.83 -2.04 -8.76
C LEU A 56 5.50 -1.99 -7.28
N TYR A 57 5.29 -0.78 -6.81
CA TYR A 57 4.77 -0.44 -5.48
C TYR A 57 3.68 0.59 -5.65
N GLY A 58 2.67 0.58 -4.79
CA GLY A 58 1.61 1.56 -4.89
C GLY A 58 0.59 1.47 -3.76
N THR A 59 -0.14 2.56 -3.58
CA THR A 59 -1.20 2.71 -2.59
C THR A 59 -2.54 2.73 -3.33
N SER A 60 -3.38 1.73 -3.08
CA SER A 60 -4.71 1.64 -3.68
C SER A 60 -5.73 2.47 -2.89
N VAL A 61 -6.81 2.87 -3.55
CA VAL A 61 -7.97 3.49 -2.89
C VAL A 61 -8.51 2.58 -1.78
N GLU A 62 -8.59 1.27 -2.05
CA GLU A 62 -9.04 0.27 -1.08
C GLU A 62 -8.15 0.24 0.18
N ALA A 63 -6.83 0.34 0.02
CA ALA A 63 -5.92 0.38 1.17
C ALA A 63 -6.15 1.61 2.04
N VAL A 64 -6.54 2.74 1.43
CA VAL A 64 -6.89 3.97 2.13
C VAL A 64 -8.23 3.85 2.86
N ASP A 65 -9.23 3.30 2.19
CA ASP A 65 -10.57 3.09 2.75
C ASP A 65 -10.51 2.12 3.95
N ALA A 66 -9.70 1.06 3.87
CA ALA A 66 -9.53 0.09 4.95
C ALA A 66 -8.92 0.69 6.25
N VAL A 67 -8.17 1.78 6.14
CA VAL A 67 -7.66 2.53 7.31
C VAL A 67 -8.71 3.53 7.80
N SER A 68 -9.37 4.22 6.88
CA SER A 68 -10.41 5.21 7.17
C SER A 68 -11.61 4.60 7.89
N ASP A 69 -12.04 3.40 7.50
CA ASP A 69 -13.12 2.64 8.14
C ASP A 69 -12.83 2.30 9.60
N LYS A 70 -11.55 2.26 10.00
CA LYS A 70 -11.13 2.04 11.38
C LYS A 70 -11.11 3.33 12.20
N GLY A 71 -11.62 4.44 11.65
CA GLY A 71 -11.67 5.75 12.28
C GLY A 71 -10.29 6.39 12.46
N LYS A 72 -9.28 5.94 11.71
CA LYS A 72 -7.91 6.46 11.78
C LYS A 72 -7.63 7.36 10.59
N GLN A 73 -6.85 8.40 10.83
CA GLN A 73 -6.34 9.22 9.73
C GLN A 73 -5.15 8.52 9.08
N ILE A 74 -4.96 8.76 7.79
CA ILE A 74 -3.73 8.38 7.11
C ILE A 74 -2.72 9.49 7.31
N ASP A 75 -1.50 9.09 7.67
CA ASP A 75 -0.37 10.01 7.64
C ASP A 75 -0.08 10.32 6.17
N PRO A 76 -0.25 11.58 5.70
CA PRO A 76 -0.03 11.94 4.31
C PRO A 76 1.44 11.74 3.89
N ASP A 77 2.38 11.72 4.84
CA ASP A 77 3.79 11.45 4.58
C ASP A 77 4.09 9.94 4.48
N ALA A 78 3.12 9.07 4.78
CA ALA A 78 3.28 7.60 4.73
C ALA A 78 2.87 6.97 3.39
N ILE A 79 2.54 7.77 2.37
CA ILE A 79 2.14 7.27 1.06
C ILE A 79 3.38 6.86 0.20
N PHE A 80 4.61 7.17 0.65
CA PHE A 80 5.87 6.65 0.10
C PHE A 80 6.98 6.43 1.14
#